data_AF-A0A8W4FHS3-F1
#
_entry.id   AF-A0A8W4FHS3-F1
#
_cell.length_a   1.000
_cell.length_b   1.000
_cell.length_c   1.000
_cell.angle_alpha   90.00
_cell.angle_beta   90.00
_cell.angle_gamma   90.00
#
_symmetry.space_group_name_H-M   'P 1'
#
loop_
_entity.id
_entity.type
_entity.pdbx_description
1 polymer ?
#
loop_
_entity_poly.entity_id
_entity_poly.type
_entity_poly.pdbx_seq_one_letter_code
_entity_poly.pdbx_strand_id
1 'polypeptide(L)'
;MVDMKELSMNRDSNMVYFRKVLENIRRRNKEKLENLLAETQTELKALKNRMDNAEEQINDLEERLMEITQSGQQRENQMKKHESNMRDLWDTIKQANLHIIGIPEGEEKEKGVENICEEIMPENFSNLKETVTKIQESQRAPNKLNPKRPTARQGIIKIVKVKEKIQKVTREKQSINYKGTPIRLSSDFSKETLQARREWQDIFKF
;
A
#
# COMPACT_ATOMS: atom_id res chain seq x y z
N MET A 1 71.84 -76.85 -33.98
CA MET A 1 72.40 -75.88 -33.01
C MET A 1 71.95 -74.52 -33.49
N VAL A 2 70.95 -73.90 -32.86
CA VAL A 2 70.43 -72.59 -33.31
C VAL A 2 71.57 -71.59 -33.17
N ASP A 3 71.85 -70.83 -34.24
CA ASP A 3 72.95 -69.88 -34.27
C ASP A 3 72.69 -68.74 -33.28
N MET A 4 73.50 -68.67 -32.23
CA MET A 4 73.37 -67.65 -31.17
C MET A 4 73.46 -66.22 -31.71
N LYS A 5 74.13 -66.01 -32.86
CA LYS A 5 74.19 -64.69 -33.51
C LYS A 5 72.85 -64.26 -34.11
N GLU A 6 72.11 -65.19 -34.71
CA GLU A 6 70.82 -64.90 -35.35
C GLU A 6 69.74 -64.58 -34.31
N LEU A 7 69.73 -65.30 -33.18
CA LEU A 7 68.85 -65.00 -32.03
C LEU A 7 69.18 -63.63 -31.40
N SER A 8 70.46 -63.26 -31.32
CA SER A 8 70.88 -61.94 -30.82
C SER A 8 70.41 -60.81 -31.74
N MET A 9 70.64 -60.93 -33.05
CA MET A 9 70.23 -59.92 -34.03
C MET A 9 68.70 -59.76 -34.07
N ASN A 10 67.94 -60.85 -33.98
CA ASN A 10 66.47 -60.81 -33.93
C ASN A 10 65.95 -60.14 -32.63
N ARG A 11 66.65 -60.35 -31.50
CA ARG A 11 66.35 -59.69 -30.22
C ARG A 11 66.58 -58.17 -30.30
N ASP A 12 67.68 -57.75 -30.94
CA ASP A 12 68.03 -56.34 -31.11
C ASP A 12 67.06 -55.62 -32.07
N SER A 13 66.68 -56.25 -33.18
CA SER A 13 65.66 -55.72 -34.10
C SER A 13 64.29 -55.58 -33.43
N ASN A 14 63.87 -56.55 -32.62
CA ASN A 14 62.62 -56.46 -31.85
C ASN A 14 62.68 -55.34 -30.79
N MET A 15 63.80 -55.18 -30.09
CA MET A 15 63.98 -54.10 -29.12
C MET A 15 63.89 -52.71 -29.77
N VAL A 16 64.45 -52.53 -30.97
CA VAL A 16 64.33 -51.29 -31.74
C VAL A 16 62.88 -51.05 -32.18
N TYR A 17 62.17 -52.09 -32.61
CA TYR A 17 60.76 -51.99 -32.98
C TYR A 17 59.88 -51.57 -31.79
N PHE A 18 59.98 -52.24 -30.64
CA PHE A 18 59.21 -51.89 -29.44
C PHE A 18 59.52 -50.48 -28.94
N ARG A 19 60.79 -50.04 -29.01
CA ARG A 19 61.17 -48.66 -28.66
C ARG A 19 60.45 -47.64 -29.55
N LYS A 20 60.42 -47.85 -30.87
CA LYS A 20 59.69 -46.97 -31.81
C LYS A 20 58.19 -46.94 -31.53
N VAL A 21 57.58 -48.09 -31.21
CA VAL A 21 56.16 -48.15 -30.85
C VAL A 21 55.88 -47.36 -29.57
N LEU A 22 56.71 -47.51 -28.54
CA LEU A 22 56.58 -46.77 -27.28
C LEU A 22 56.76 -45.26 -27.49
N GLU A 23 57.74 -44.83 -28.29
CA GLU A 23 57.92 -43.41 -28.64
C GLU A 23 56.71 -42.85 -29.39
N ASN A 24 56.14 -43.62 -30.32
CA ASN A 24 54.93 -43.22 -31.05
C ASN A 24 53.70 -43.10 -30.15
N ILE A 25 53.53 -43.99 -29.18
CA ILE A 25 52.45 -43.90 -28.19
C ILE A 25 52.67 -42.69 -27.30
N ARG A 26 53.90 -42.49 -26.79
CA ARG A 26 54.26 -41.36 -25.95
C ARG A 26 54.02 -40.03 -26.66
N ARG A 27 54.41 -39.91 -27.93
CA ARG A 27 54.17 -38.72 -28.75
C ARG A 27 52.67 -38.46 -28.94
N ARG A 28 51.89 -39.47 -29.34
CA ARG A 28 50.43 -39.31 -29.51
C ARG A 28 49.73 -38.91 -28.21
N ASN A 29 50.12 -39.50 -27.09
CA ASN A 29 49.54 -39.14 -25.79
C ASN A 29 49.93 -37.72 -25.38
N LYS A 30 51.17 -37.30 -25.63
CA LYS A 30 51.63 -35.93 -25.40
C LYS A 30 50.82 -34.92 -26.22
N GLU A 31 50.65 -35.17 -27.52
CA GLU A 31 49.86 -34.29 -28.41
C GLU A 31 48.39 -34.21 -27.98
N LYS A 32 47.77 -35.33 -27.58
CA LYS A 32 46.41 -35.34 -27.04
C LYS A 32 46.28 -34.51 -25.77
N LEU A 33 47.25 -34.62 -24.86
CA LEU A 33 47.27 -33.84 -23.62
C LEU A 33 47.46 -32.35 -23.89
N GLU A 34 48.34 -31.99 -24.83
CA GLU A 34 48.57 -30.60 -25.23
C GLU A 34 47.31 -29.97 -25.87
N ASN A 35 46.60 -30.71 -26.73
CA ASN A 35 45.36 -30.24 -27.33
C ASN A 35 44.25 -30.04 -26.29
N LEU A 36 44.03 -31.04 -25.41
CA LEU A 36 43.05 -30.93 -24.32
C LEU A 36 43.38 -29.77 -23.37
N LEU A 37 44.66 -29.54 -23.09
CA LEU A 37 45.08 -28.41 -22.28
C LEU A 37 44.78 -27.08 -22.96
N ALA A 38 45.03 -26.97 -24.27
CA ALA A 38 44.70 -25.76 -25.03
C ALA A 38 43.20 -25.49 -25.05
N GLU A 39 42.36 -26.51 -25.29
CA GLU A 39 40.90 -26.41 -25.27
C GLU A 39 40.37 -25.97 -23.89
N THR A 40 40.85 -26.60 -22.81
CA THR A 40 40.44 -26.20 -21.45
C THR A 40 40.87 -24.77 -21.10
N GLN A 41 42.05 -24.32 -21.57
CA GLN A 41 42.49 -22.94 -21.37
C GLN A 41 41.62 -21.92 -22.12
N THR A 42 41.19 -22.23 -23.34
CA THR A 42 40.29 -21.32 -24.08
C THR A 42 38.91 -21.24 -23.44
N GLU A 43 38.36 -22.38 -22.98
CA GLU A 43 37.09 -22.42 -22.24
C GLU A 43 37.18 -21.65 -20.92
N LEU A 44 38.25 -21.84 -20.13
CA LEU A 44 38.46 -21.10 -18.88
C LEU A 44 38.56 -19.60 -19.11
N LYS A 45 39.23 -19.16 -20.19
CA LYS A 45 39.29 -17.74 -20.55
C LYS A 45 37.92 -17.19 -20.92
N ALA A 46 37.13 -17.95 -21.68
CA ALA A 46 35.76 -17.57 -22.03
C ALA A 46 34.86 -17.50 -20.79
N LEU A 47 34.98 -18.45 -19.86
CA LEU A 47 34.25 -18.45 -18.59
C LEU A 47 34.63 -17.25 -17.72
N LYS A 48 35.92 -16.93 -17.62
CA LYS A 48 36.38 -15.76 -16.87
C LYS A 48 35.73 -14.48 -17.38
N ASN A 49 35.79 -14.22 -18.68
CA ASN A 49 35.19 -13.02 -19.27
C ASN A 49 33.67 -12.95 -19.02
N ARG A 50 32.97 -14.10 -19.06
CA ARG A 50 31.53 -14.16 -18.74
C ARG A 50 31.25 -13.86 -17.28
N MET A 51 32.11 -14.31 -16.37
CA MET A 51 32.02 -14.04 -14.94
C MET A 51 32.25 -12.56 -14.65
N ASP A 52 33.30 -11.97 -15.23
CA ASP A 52 33.60 -10.54 -15.08
C ASP A 52 32.41 -9.69 -15.57
N ASN A 53 31.82 -10.02 -16.73
CA ASN A 53 30.62 -9.34 -17.22
C ASN A 53 29.39 -9.54 -16.31
N ALA A 54 29.22 -10.73 -15.73
CA ALA A 54 28.11 -11.00 -14.81
C ALA A 54 28.25 -10.21 -13.50
N GLU A 55 29.48 -10.04 -13.00
CA GLU A 55 29.78 -9.23 -11.82
C GLU A 55 29.45 -7.75 -12.06
N GLU A 56 29.84 -7.18 -13.21
CA GLU A 56 29.45 -5.83 -13.60
C GLU A 56 27.92 -5.64 -13.66
N GLN A 57 27.20 -6.62 -14.23
CA GLN A 57 25.73 -6.58 -14.29
C GLN A 57 25.08 -6.66 -12.89
N ILE A 58 25.65 -7.45 -11.98
CA ILE A 58 25.16 -7.52 -10.60
C ILE A 58 25.33 -6.17 -9.91
N ASN A 59 26.47 -5.51 -10.08
CA ASN A 59 26.73 -4.20 -9.48
C ASN A 59 25.74 -3.12 -10.00
N ASP A 60 25.47 -3.08 -11.31
CA ASP A 60 24.45 -2.17 -11.89
C ASP A 60 23.06 -2.43 -11.29
N LEU A 61 22.68 -3.71 -11.15
CA LEU A 61 21.40 -4.09 -10.58
C LEU A 61 21.30 -3.72 -9.09
N GLU A 62 22.38 -3.89 -8.32
CA GLU A 62 22.44 -3.50 -6.91
C GLU A 62 22.25 -1.98 -6.74
N GLU A 63 22.92 -1.16 -7.56
CA GLU A 63 22.76 0.29 -7.55
C GLU A 63 21.31 0.69 -7.85
N ARG A 64 20.72 0.13 -8.91
CA ARG A 64 19.33 0.40 -9.29
C ARG A 64 18.33 -0.04 -8.23
N LEU A 65 18.58 -1.15 -7.53
CA LEU A 65 17.73 -1.61 -6.43
C LEU A 65 17.75 -0.64 -5.24
N MET A 66 18.92 -0.07 -4.93
CA MET A 66 19.03 0.97 -3.89
C MET A 66 18.20 2.20 -4.26
N GLU A 67 18.29 2.68 -5.50
CA GLU A 67 17.50 3.82 -5.99
C GLU A 67 15.98 3.54 -5.94
N ILE A 68 15.54 2.34 -6.36
CA ILE A 68 14.14 1.93 -6.31
C ILE A 68 13.63 1.91 -4.86
N THR A 69 14.43 1.39 -3.94
CA THR A 69 14.08 1.31 -2.52
C THR A 69 13.93 2.70 -1.91
N GLN A 70 14.91 3.58 -2.14
CA GLN A 70 14.89 4.95 -1.62
C GLN A 70 13.71 5.74 -2.20
N SER A 71 13.50 5.67 -3.51
CA SER A 71 12.37 6.35 -4.17
C SER A 71 11.01 5.77 -3.77
N GLY A 72 10.94 4.46 -3.48
CA GLY A 72 9.77 3.80 -2.89
C GLY A 72 9.42 4.39 -1.53
N GLN A 73 10.40 4.45 -0.62
CA GLN A 73 10.22 5.00 0.73
C GLN A 73 9.80 6.48 0.70
N GLN A 74 10.40 7.27 -0.19
CA GLN A 74 10.04 8.68 -0.36
C GLN A 74 8.59 8.84 -0.83
N ARG A 75 8.15 8.06 -1.82
CA ARG A 75 6.75 8.09 -2.30
C ARG A 75 5.77 7.69 -1.22
N GLU A 76 6.08 6.65 -0.44
CA GLU A 76 5.22 6.23 0.68
C GLU A 76 5.05 7.34 1.72
N ASN A 77 6.15 8.01 2.09
CA ASN A 77 6.10 9.14 3.03
C ASN A 77 5.27 10.31 2.48
N GLN A 78 5.38 10.60 1.19
CA GLN A 78 4.54 11.60 0.52
C GLN A 78 3.06 11.20 0.54
N MET A 79 2.73 9.94 0.26
CA MET A 79 1.35 9.45 0.30
C MET A 79 0.75 9.55 1.70
N LYS A 80 1.49 9.16 2.75
CA LYS A 80 1.04 9.32 4.15
C LYS A 80 0.78 10.78 4.50
N LYS A 81 1.64 11.69 4.05
CA LYS A 81 1.44 13.14 4.22
C LYS A 81 0.19 13.62 3.50
N HIS A 82 -0.03 13.20 2.25
CA HIS A 82 -1.23 13.56 1.50
C HIS A 82 -2.50 13.02 2.14
N GLU A 83 -2.49 11.80 2.65
CA GLU A 83 -3.62 11.20 3.37
C GLU A 83 -3.96 12.00 4.63
N SER A 84 -2.95 12.36 5.45
CA SER A 84 -3.16 13.21 6.62
C SER A 84 -3.72 14.59 6.24
N ASN A 85 -3.16 15.22 5.21
CA ASN A 85 -3.65 16.51 4.73
C ASN A 85 -5.11 16.42 4.26
N MET A 86 -5.50 15.34 3.57
CA MET A 86 -6.87 15.13 3.13
C MET A 86 -7.82 14.93 4.32
N ARG A 87 -7.40 14.18 5.34
CA ARG A 87 -8.15 14.05 6.60
C ARG A 87 -8.40 15.42 7.23
N ASP A 88 -7.36 16.24 7.38
CA ASP A 88 -7.45 17.58 7.98
C ASP A 88 -8.33 18.53 7.17
N LEU A 89 -8.21 18.51 5.84
CA LEU A 89 -9.07 19.28 4.94
C LEU A 89 -10.53 18.86 5.04
N TRP A 90 -10.81 17.55 5.04
CA TRP A 90 -12.16 17.03 5.20
C TRP A 90 -12.75 17.40 6.55
N ASP A 91 -12.00 17.28 7.63
CA ASP A 91 -12.44 17.66 8.97
C ASP A 91 -12.66 19.18 9.08
N THR A 92 -11.85 20.00 8.40
CA THR A 92 -12.05 21.45 8.30
C THR A 92 -13.36 21.77 7.56
N ILE A 93 -13.60 21.15 6.41
CA ILE A 93 -14.83 21.34 5.62
C ILE A 93 -16.07 20.92 6.43
N LYS A 94 -15.97 19.79 7.14
CA LYS A 94 -17.03 19.21 7.97
C LYS A 94 -17.12 19.87 9.35
N GLN A 95 -16.20 20.78 9.69
CA GLN A 95 -16.16 21.40 11.00
C GLN A 95 -17.44 22.15 11.32
N ALA A 96 -18.15 22.72 10.34
CA ALA A 96 -19.45 23.37 10.54
C ALA A 96 -20.67 22.45 10.38
N ASN A 97 -20.47 21.19 9.96
CA ASN A 97 -21.54 20.25 9.68
C ASN A 97 -22.05 19.53 10.93
N LEU A 98 -23.36 19.37 11.02
CA LEU A 98 -24.08 18.62 12.06
C LEU A 98 -25.00 17.59 11.39
N HIS A 99 -24.95 16.35 11.88
CA HIS A 99 -25.86 15.28 11.50
C HIS A 99 -27.10 15.31 12.39
N ILE A 100 -28.27 15.19 11.78
CA ILE A 100 -29.56 15.01 12.43
C ILE A 100 -30.10 13.63 12.07
N ILE A 101 -30.33 12.81 13.08
CA ILE A 101 -30.76 11.42 12.95
C ILE A 101 -32.10 11.26 13.66
N GLY A 102 -33.03 10.52 13.04
CA GLY A 102 -34.36 10.25 13.59
C GLY A 102 -35.47 11.09 12.98
N ILE A 103 -35.17 11.93 11.99
CA ILE A 103 -36.18 12.72 11.27
C ILE A 103 -36.87 11.82 10.23
N PRO A 104 -38.21 11.67 10.25
CA PRO A 104 -38.94 10.92 9.23
C PRO A 104 -38.74 11.49 7.82
N GLU A 105 -38.83 10.66 6.79
CA GLU A 105 -38.76 11.12 5.39
C GLU A 105 -40.08 11.81 5.00
N GLY A 106 -40.02 12.92 4.26
CA GLY A 106 -41.20 13.61 3.75
C GLY A 106 -41.78 14.68 4.69
N GLU A 107 -41.15 14.90 5.85
CA GLU A 107 -41.45 16.05 6.72
C GLU A 107 -40.82 17.35 6.22
N GLU A 108 -39.86 17.25 5.30
CA GLU A 108 -39.29 18.40 4.63
C GLU A 108 -40.33 19.17 3.81
N LYS A 109 -40.32 20.49 3.99
CA LYS A 109 -41.02 21.43 3.09
C LYS A 109 -40.05 21.95 2.02
N GLU A 110 -40.39 23.06 1.38
CA GLU A 110 -39.62 23.63 0.26
C GLU A 110 -38.11 23.84 0.55
N LYS A 111 -37.74 24.26 1.77
CA LYS A 111 -36.32 24.42 2.17
C LYS A 111 -35.64 23.15 2.68
N GLY A 112 -36.26 21.99 2.51
CA GLY A 112 -35.65 20.73 2.93
C GLY A 112 -35.48 20.59 4.45
N VAL A 113 -34.28 20.16 4.84
CA VAL A 113 -33.89 19.91 6.25
C VAL A 113 -33.68 21.22 7.03
N GLU A 114 -33.50 22.35 6.35
CA GLU A 114 -33.39 23.67 6.97
C GLU A 114 -34.61 23.98 7.83
N ASN A 115 -35.82 23.84 7.26
CA ASN A 115 -37.08 24.10 7.97
C ASN A 115 -37.23 23.24 9.24
N ILE A 116 -36.76 21.99 9.17
CA ILE A 116 -36.77 21.07 10.33
C ILE A 116 -35.83 21.60 11.42
N CYS A 117 -34.68 22.14 11.04
CA CYS A 117 -33.77 22.81 11.96
C CYS A 117 -34.39 24.07 12.58
N GLU A 118 -35.12 24.86 11.79
CA GLU A 118 -35.82 26.06 12.27
C GLU A 118 -36.86 25.72 13.35
N GLU A 119 -37.45 24.52 13.30
CA GLU A 119 -38.37 23.99 14.31
C GLU A 119 -37.62 23.42 15.54
N ILE A 120 -36.53 22.66 15.33
CA ILE A 120 -35.73 22.04 16.41
C ILE A 120 -35.05 23.11 17.28
N MET A 121 -34.55 24.20 16.68
CA MET A 121 -33.80 25.24 17.39
C MET A 121 -34.57 25.89 18.54
N PRO A 122 -35.76 26.47 18.35
CA PRO A 122 -36.54 27.04 19.45
C PRO A 122 -37.09 25.99 20.41
N GLU A 123 -37.41 24.77 19.93
CA GLU A 123 -37.91 23.66 20.78
C GLU A 123 -36.85 23.22 21.81
N ASN A 124 -35.57 23.19 21.43
CA ASN A 124 -34.51 22.61 22.26
C ASN A 124 -33.44 23.62 22.72
N PHE A 125 -33.26 24.72 22.03
CA PHE A 125 -32.16 25.67 22.22
C PHE A 125 -32.70 27.09 22.32
N SER A 126 -33.54 27.35 23.33
CA SER A 126 -34.19 28.63 23.56
C SER A 126 -33.20 29.80 23.78
N ASN A 127 -31.97 29.52 24.21
CA ASN A 127 -30.84 30.46 24.33
C ASN A 127 -30.09 30.71 23.00
N LEU A 128 -30.43 30.01 21.93
CA LEU A 128 -29.79 30.08 20.62
C LEU A 128 -30.79 30.40 19.50
N LYS A 129 -31.93 31.05 19.79
CA LYS A 129 -32.97 31.34 18.79
C LYS A 129 -32.49 32.13 17.57
N GLU A 130 -31.50 33.00 17.73
CA GLU A 130 -30.87 33.77 16.63
C GLU A 130 -29.97 32.93 15.70
N THR A 131 -29.86 31.61 15.91
CA THR A 131 -28.96 30.74 15.15
C THR A 131 -29.52 30.20 13.84
N VAL A 132 -30.84 30.26 13.65
CA VAL A 132 -31.51 29.79 12.43
C VAL A 132 -31.00 30.52 11.17
N THR A 133 -30.72 31.82 11.29
CA THR A 133 -30.19 32.66 10.19
C THR A 133 -28.74 32.33 9.80
N LYS A 134 -28.09 31.36 10.45
CA LYS A 134 -26.69 30.96 10.21
C LYS A 134 -26.56 29.60 9.53
N ILE A 135 -27.67 29.01 9.09
CA ILE A 135 -27.66 27.80 8.26
C ILE A 135 -27.20 28.20 6.87
N GLN A 136 -26.10 27.59 6.41
CA GLN A 136 -25.55 27.87 5.08
C GLN A 136 -26.07 26.87 4.04
N GLU A 137 -26.14 25.60 4.43
CA GLU A 137 -26.54 24.49 3.57
C GLU A 137 -27.28 23.44 4.41
N SER A 138 -28.27 22.80 3.81
CA SER A 138 -28.96 21.67 4.41
C SER A 138 -29.32 20.64 3.34
N GLN A 139 -29.15 19.34 3.64
CA GLN A 139 -29.50 18.26 2.73
C GLN A 139 -29.72 16.93 3.46
N ARG A 140 -30.37 15.97 2.81
CA ARG A 140 -30.38 14.56 3.24
C ARG A 140 -29.23 13.81 2.60
N ALA A 141 -28.53 13.00 3.39
CA ALA A 141 -27.47 12.13 2.92
C ALA A 141 -27.84 10.65 3.12
N PRO A 142 -27.73 9.81 2.07
CA PRO A 142 -27.38 10.13 0.68
C PRO A 142 -28.50 10.89 -0.06
N ASN A 143 -28.17 11.69 -1.09
CA ASN A 143 -29.17 12.48 -1.83
C ASN A 143 -30.28 11.62 -2.48
N LYS A 144 -29.96 10.37 -2.86
CA LYS A 144 -30.93 9.41 -3.41
C LYS A 144 -31.49 8.51 -2.32
N LEU A 145 -32.82 8.38 -2.28
CA LEU A 145 -33.50 7.42 -1.40
C LEU A 145 -33.21 5.99 -1.86
N ASN A 146 -32.90 5.10 -0.93
CA ASN A 146 -32.78 3.67 -1.19
C ASN A 146 -33.94 2.94 -0.51
N PRO A 147 -34.92 2.41 -1.26
CA PRO A 147 -36.12 1.77 -0.68
C PRO A 147 -35.79 0.50 0.12
N LYS A 148 -34.60 -0.09 -0.03
CA LYS A 148 -34.17 -1.25 0.76
C LYS A 148 -33.72 -0.88 2.18
N ARG A 149 -33.51 0.41 2.48
CA ARG A 149 -33.13 0.86 3.82
C ARG A 149 -34.39 1.24 4.60
N PRO A 150 -34.71 0.55 5.72
CA PRO A 150 -35.91 0.85 6.51
C PRO A 150 -35.75 2.14 7.34
N THR A 151 -34.51 2.58 7.59
CA THR A 151 -34.21 3.79 8.36
C THR A 151 -34.23 5.04 7.48
N ALA A 152 -34.81 6.12 7.98
CA ALA A 152 -34.72 7.43 7.35
C ALA A 152 -33.27 7.89 7.19
N ARG A 153 -32.99 8.65 6.12
CA ARG A 153 -31.67 9.20 5.82
C ARG A 153 -31.26 10.22 6.87
N GLN A 154 -29.96 10.46 6.99
CA GLN A 154 -29.47 11.47 7.94
C GLN A 154 -29.60 12.85 7.30
N GLY A 155 -30.04 13.84 8.06
CA GLY A 155 -29.94 15.24 7.66
C GLY A 155 -28.53 15.76 7.95
N ILE A 156 -27.92 16.45 7.00
CA ILE A 156 -26.67 17.19 7.19
C ILE A 156 -27.00 18.66 7.11
N ILE A 157 -26.63 19.41 8.13
CA ILE A 157 -26.79 20.87 8.17
C ILE A 157 -25.45 21.51 8.45
N LYS A 158 -25.10 22.51 7.65
CA LYS A 158 -23.91 23.34 7.85
C LYS A 158 -24.30 24.61 8.59
N ILE A 159 -23.85 24.74 9.84
CA ILE A 159 -24.17 25.88 10.71
C ILE A 159 -22.89 26.60 11.13
N VAL A 160 -22.74 27.85 10.68
CA VAL A 160 -21.51 28.62 10.89
C VAL A 160 -21.46 29.19 12.31
N LYS A 161 -20.31 29.09 12.99
CA LYS A 161 -19.96 29.69 14.30
C LYS A 161 -20.69 29.17 15.56
N VAL A 162 -21.75 28.38 15.44
CA VAL A 162 -22.59 28.01 16.61
C VAL A 162 -22.74 26.51 16.84
N LYS A 163 -22.18 25.66 15.96
CA LYS A 163 -22.18 24.20 16.10
C LYS A 163 -21.65 23.73 17.47
N GLU A 164 -20.57 24.32 17.96
CA GLU A 164 -19.98 23.93 19.25
C GLU A 164 -20.91 24.20 20.44
N LYS A 165 -21.64 25.32 20.42
CA LYS A 165 -22.63 25.64 21.45
C LYS A 165 -23.80 24.65 21.43
N ILE A 166 -24.30 24.33 20.23
CA ILE A 166 -25.36 23.32 20.05
C ILE A 166 -24.90 21.97 20.59
N GLN A 167 -23.67 21.54 20.26
CA GLN A 167 -23.13 20.27 20.76
C GLN A 167 -22.93 20.25 22.26
N LYS A 168 -22.48 21.36 22.86
CA LYS A 168 -22.36 21.48 24.32
C LYS A 168 -23.72 21.28 24.99
N VAL A 169 -24.74 22.00 24.54
CA VAL A 169 -26.10 21.85 25.07
C VAL A 169 -26.66 20.45 24.79
N THR A 170 -26.35 19.85 23.64
CA THR A 170 -26.76 18.47 23.30
C THR A 170 -26.13 17.44 24.23
N ARG A 171 -24.90 17.67 24.72
CA ARG A 171 -24.25 16.78 25.69
C ARG A 171 -24.81 16.97 27.10
N GLU A 172 -25.22 18.19 27.44
CA GLU A 172 -25.81 18.52 28.75
C GLU A 172 -27.27 18.09 28.85
N LYS A 173 -28.03 18.19 27.75
CA LYS A 173 -29.40 17.68 27.67
C LYS A 173 -29.41 16.17 27.45
N GLN A 174 -30.27 15.47 28.18
CA GLN A 174 -30.47 14.04 27.99
C GLN A 174 -31.33 13.70 26.76
N SER A 175 -32.18 14.61 26.29
CA SER A 175 -33.00 14.41 25.08
C SER A 175 -33.12 15.69 24.27
N ILE A 176 -32.96 15.56 22.95
CA ILE A 176 -33.30 16.57 21.95
C ILE A 176 -34.52 16.03 21.21
N ASN A 177 -35.55 16.84 21.05
CA ASN A 177 -36.81 16.41 20.48
C ASN A 177 -37.12 17.17 19.17
N TYR A 178 -37.92 16.56 18.32
CA TYR A 178 -38.54 17.20 17.16
C TYR A 178 -40.01 16.82 17.16
N LYS A 179 -40.89 17.80 17.34
CA LYS A 179 -42.35 17.56 17.47
C LYS A 179 -42.66 16.50 18.54
N GLY A 180 -41.95 16.54 19.66
CA GLY A 180 -42.08 15.56 20.74
C GLY A 180 -41.43 14.18 20.50
N THR A 181 -40.85 13.92 19.32
CA THR A 181 -40.11 12.68 19.04
C THR A 181 -38.62 12.86 19.34
N PRO A 182 -37.95 11.96 20.06
CA PRO A 182 -36.53 12.08 20.35
C PRO A 182 -35.68 11.93 19.07
N ILE A 183 -34.70 12.81 18.92
CA ILE A 183 -33.75 12.84 17.80
C ILE A 183 -32.31 12.91 18.32
N ARG A 184 -31.36 12.59 17.45
CA ARG A 184 -29.93 12.67 17.78
C ARG A 184 -29.22 13.68 16.88
N LEU A 185 -28.52 14.60 17.53
CA LEU A 185 -27.57 15.50 16.87
C LEU A 185 -26.14 15.00 17.11
N SER A 186 -25.34 14.90 16.04
CA SER A 186 -23.93 14.52 16.13
C SER A 186 -23.05 15.34 15.20
N SER A 187 -21.78 15.47 15.55
CA SER A 187 -20.80 16.12 14.66
C SER A 187 -20.57 15.29 13.40
N ASP A 188 -20.38 15.96 12.26
CA ASP A 188 -19.80 15.34 11.07
C ASP A 188 -18.27 15.33 11.18
N PHE A 189 -17.67 14.19 10.83
CA PHE A 189 -16.23 13.95 10.88
C PHE A 189 -15.82 13.17 9.61
N SER A 190 -14.54 13.23 9.26
CA SER A 190 -13.94 12.33 8.27
C SER A 190 -14.07 10.87 8.72
N LYS A 191 -13.98 9.94 7.76
CA LYS A 191 -14.09 8.50 8.06
C LYS A 191 -12.98 8.08 9.03
N GLU A 192 -11.80 8.63 8.83
CA GLU A 192 -10.59 8.35 9.59
C GLU A 192 -10.71 8.88 11.02
N THR A 193 -11.21 10.11 11.20
CA THR A 193 -11.45 10.68 12.54
C THR A 193 -12.58 9.94 13.27
N LEU A 194 -13.63 9.49 12.57
CA LEU A 194 -14.64 8.62 13.15
C LEU A 194 -14.06 7.28 13.60
N GLN A 195 -13.17 6.69 12.81
CA GLN A 195 -12.52 5.42 13.12
C GLN A 195 -11.61 5.55 14.35
N ALA A 196 -10.73 6.56 14.38
CA ALA A 196 -9.88 6.83 15.55
C ALA A 196 -10.70 7.03 16.83
N ARG A 197 -11.85 7.72 16.75
CA ARG A 197 -12.76 7.90 17.89
C ARG A 197 -13.37 6.57 18.38
N ARG A 198 -13.69 5.63 17.48
CA ARG A 198 -14.19 4.30 17.86
C ARG A 198 -13.12 3.49 18.57
N GLU A 199 -11.90 3.51 18.04
CA GLU A 199 -10.75 2.84 18.66
C GLU A 199 -10.49 3.37 20.08
N TRP A 200 -10.57 4.70 20.27
CA TRP A 200 -10.51 5.29 21.61
C TRP A 200 -11.68 4.87 22.50
N GLN A 201 -12.91 4.83 21.97
CA GLN A 201 -14.07 4.37 22.74
C GLN A 201 -13.91 2.94 23.23
N ASP A 202 -13.32 2.05 22.43
CA ASP A 202 -13.05 0.67 22.83
C ASP A 202 -12.05 0.58 23.99
N ILE A 203 -11.09 1.51 24.07
CA ILE A 203 -10.15 1.62 25.19
C ILE A 203 -10.83 2.13 26.47
N PHE A 204 -11.75 3.09 26.34
CA PHE A 204 -12.42 3.73 27.48
C PHE A 204 -13.69 3.00 27.97
N LYS A 205 -13.91 1.74 27.56
CA LYS A 205 -14.99 0.90 28.11
C LYS A 205 -14.65 0.48 29.54
N PHE A 206 -14.90 1.37 30.50
CA PHE A 206 -15.02 1.06 31.93
C PHE A 206 -16.48 1.12 32.35
#